data_AF-A0A925RPR1-F1
#
_entry.id   AF-A0A925RPR1-F1
#
_cell.length_a   1.000
_cell.length_b   1.000
_cell.length_c   1.000
_cell.angle_alpha   90.00
_cell.angle_beta   90.00
_cell.angle_gamma   90.00
#
_symmetry.space_group_name_H-M   'P 1'
#
loop_
_entity.id
_entity.type
_entity.pdbx_description
1 polymer ?
#
loop_
_entity_poly.entity_id
_entity_poly.type
_entity_poly.pdbx_seq_one_letter_code
_entity_poly.pdbx_strand_id
1 'polypeptide(L)'
;MDARRKRLVGIAFVVIIAGLLLFNGYALQRNQTSGQFTEADEFHVRPRSIALVARQNTMETVNTTFAAYHTLRNRIGGKHLVLPARLEAHKFSLERISRLEVELGPTYIQLPTPVVERIFAEATEVLAMEPRNLTGILVEPGATRYVLVLRPEDFGLMVIVPEARYQRERAAVDQAAATAKDKP
;
A
#
# COMPACT_ATOMS: atom_id res chain seq x y z
N MET A 1 -41.59 -35.33 -33.00
CA MET A 1 -41.54 -34.61 -31.71
C MET A 1 -42.33 -33.32 -31.84
N ASP A 2 -43.52 -33.26 -31.25
CA ASP A 2 -44.52 -32.21 -31.51
C ASP A 2 -44.06 -30.81 -31.12
N ALA A 3 -44.51 -29.80 -31.88
CA ALA A 3 -44.19 -28.39 -31.65
C ALA A 3 -44.53 -27.91 -30.22
N ARG A 4 -45.55 -28.51 -29.58
CA ARG A 4 -45.89 -28.27 -28.18
C ARG A 4 -44.82 -28.76 -27.20
N ARG A 5 -44.21 -29.92 -27.46
CA ARG A 5 -43.15 -30.49 -26.63
C ARG A 5 -41.86 -29.67 -26.70
N LYS A 6 -41.52 -29.13 -27.88
CA LYS A 6 -40.38 -28.22 -28.05
C LYS A 6 -40.56 -26.88 -27.32
N ARG A 7 -41.78 -26.31 -27.35
CA ARG A 7 -42.10 -25.08 -26.59
C ARG A 7 -42.01 -25.30 -25.08
N LEU A 8 -42.52 -26.42 -24.57
CA LEU A 8 -42.43 -26.76 -23.15
C LEU A 8 -40.97 -26.92 -22.67
N VAL A 9 -40.11 -27.58 -23.48
CA VAL A 9 -38.68 -27.70 -23.17
C VAL A 9 -37.98 -26.34 -23.18
N GLY A 10 -38.31 -25.47 -24.13
CA GLY A 10 -37.76 -24.10 -24.19
C GLY A 10 -38.15 -23.25 -22.96
N ILE A 11 -39.42 -23.32 -22.55
CA ILE A 11 -39.89 -22.62 -21.34
C ILE A 11 -39.19 -23.17 -20.09
N ALA A 12 -39.08 -24.49 -19.95
CA ALA A 12 -38.38 -25.12 -18.83
C ALA A 12 -36.90 -24.69 -18.77
N PHE A 13 -36.23 -24.63 -19.92
CA PHE A 13 -34.84 -24.18 -20.00
C PHE A 13 -34.66 -22.72 -19.56
N VAL A 14 -35.55 -21.82 -19.99
CA VAL A 14 -35.51 -20.40 -19.59
C VAL A 14 -35.78 -20.25 -18.09
N VAL A 15 -36.73 -21.01 -17.54
CA VAL A 15 -37.04 -21.00 -16.10
C VAL A 15 -35.85 -21.51 -15.27
N ILE A 16 -35.18 -22.57 -15.73
CA ILE A 16 -33.97 -23.10 -15.08
C ILE A 16 -32.84 -22.06 -15.10
N ILE A 17 -32.60 -21.40 -16.23
CA ILE A 17 -31.57 -20.36 -16.33
C ILE A 17 -31.91 -19.16 -15.43
N ALA A 18 -33.16 -18.70 -15.45
CA ALA A 18 -33.61 -17.61 -14.59
C ALA A 18 -33.45 -17.97 -13.11
N GLY A 19 -33.79 -19.21 -12.73
CA GLY A 19 -33.57 -19.73 -11.39
C GLY A 19 -32.10 -19.78 -10.98
N LEU A 20 -31.21 -20.24 -11.87
CA LEU A 20 -29.76 -20.27 -11.64
C LEU A 20 -29.15 -18.87 -11.52
N LEU A 21 -29.62 -17.91 -12.31
CA LEU A 21 -29.18 -16.52 -12.23
C LEU A 21 -29.64 -15.84 -10.95
N LEU A 22 -30.89 -16.07 -10.53
CA LEU A 22 -31.41 -15.57 -9.26
C LEU A 22 -30.71 -16.22 -8.07
N PHE A 23 -30.44 -17.52 -8.11
CA PHE A 23 -29.72 -18.23 -7.06
C PHE A 23 -28.27 -17.75 -6.94
N ASN A 24 -27.56 -17.60 -8.05
CA ASN A 24 -26.19 -17.06 -8.05
C ASN A 24 -26.15 -15.59 -7.61
N GLY A 25 -27.11 -14.77 -8.06
CA GLY A 25 -27.23 -13.38 -7.62
C GLY A 25 -27.50 -13.29 -6.11
N TYR A 26 -28.38 -14.14 -5.58
CA TYR A 26 -28.68 -14.21 -4.16
C TYR A 26 -27.50 -14.73 -3.33
N ALA A 27 -26.78 -15.76 -3.81
CA ALA A 27 -25.57 -16.26 -3.15
C ALA A 27 -24.46 -15.20 -3.12
N LEU A 28 -24.27 -14.48 -4.23
CA LEU A 28 -23.31 -13.37 -4.30
C LEU A 28 -23.68 -12.25 -3.32
N GLN A 29 -24.96 -11.86 -3.28
CA GLN A 29 -25.43 -10.82 -2.37
C GLN A 29 -25.33 -11.26 -0.90
N ARG A 30 -25.69 -12.51 -0.59
CA ARG A 30 -25.55 -13.11 0.73
C ARG A 30 -24.08 -13.12 1.15
N ASN A 31 -23.17 -13.63 0.33
CA ASN A 31 -21.72 -13.66 0.65
C ASN A 31 -21.17 -12.23 0.86
N GLN A 32 -21.66 -11.24 0.11
CA GLN A 32 -21.31 -9.83 0.31
C GLN A 32 -21.89 -9.23 1.60
N THR A 33 -23.06 -9.68 2.07
CA THR A 33 -23.71 -9.16 3.29
C THR A 33 -23.32 -9.92 4.56
N SER A 34 -23.03 -11.21 4.49
CA SER A 34 -22.72 -12.06 5.65
C SER A 34 -21.22 -12.16 5.96
N GLY A 35 -20.34 -11.59 5.14
CA GLY A 35 -18.89 -11.55 5.40
C GLY A 35 -18.19 -12.91 5.46
N GLN A 36 -18.89 -13.99 5.11
CA GLN A 36 -18.36 -15.34 5.08
C GLN A 36 -17.74 -15.59 3.72
N PHE A 37 -16.45 -15.29 3.59
CA PHE A 37 -15.63 -15.87 2.54
C PHE A 37 -15.28 -17.29 2.99
N THR A 38 -15.74 -18.30 2.25
CA THR A 38 -15.24 -19.67 2.39
C THR A 38 -13.80 -19.74 1.88
N GLU A 39 -12.94 -20.56 2.49
CA GLU A 39 -11.53 -20.77 2.08
C GLU A 39 -11.37 -21.08 0.57
N ALA A 40 -12.41 -21.56 -0.10
CA ALA A 40 -12.40 -21.81 -1.54
C ALA A 40 -12.48 -20.53 -2.42
N ASP A 41 -12.78 -19.36 -1.86
CA ASP A 41 -12.85 -18.07 -2.58
C ASP A 41 -11.53 -17.28 -2.51
N GLU A 42 -10.50 -17.84 -1.87
CA GLU A 42 -9.18 -17.24 -1.78
C GLU A 42 -8.54 -17.16 -3.18
N PHE A 43 -8.21 -15.94 -3.61
CA PHE A 43 -7.28 -15.56 -4.70
C PHE A 43 -7.76 -15.23 -6.12
N HIS A 44 -9.06 -15.23 -6.49
CA HIS A 44 -9.41 -14.97 -7.92
C HIS A 44 -10.33 -13.79 -8.26
N VAL A 45 -10.77 -12.98 -7.28
CA VAL A 45 -11.60 -11.79 -7.58
C VAL A 45 -10.90 -10.53 -7.11
N ARG A 46 -10.35 -9.73 -8.03
CA ARG A 46 -9.92 -8.35 -7.74
C ARG A 46 -11.12 -7.61 -7.13
N PRO A 47 -11.02 -7.05 -5.90
CA PRO A 47 -12.16 -6.38 -5.31
C PRO A 47 -12.55 -5.16 -6.14
N ARG A 48 -13.83 -5.05 -6.50
CA ARG A 48 -14.37 -3.89 -7.24
C ARG A 48 -14.46 -2.62 -6.36
N SER A 49 -14.40 -2.75 -5.03
CA SER A 49 -14.37 -1.63 -4.09
C SER A 49 -13.53 -1.98 -2.87
N ILE A 50 -12.36 -1.34 -2.75
CA ILE A 50 -11.40 -1.54 -1.66
C ILE A 50 -11.96 -1.00 -0.33
N ALA A 51 -12.83 0.01 -0.37
CA ALA A 51 -13.52 0.53 0.81
C ALA A 51 -14.46 -0.51 1.47
N LEU A 52 -14.99 -1.45 0.69
CA LEU A 52 -15.85 -2.53 1.20
C LEU A 52 -14.99 -3.62 1.88
N VAL A 53 -13.87 -4.00 1.26
CA VAL A 53 -12.91 -4.95 1.83
C VAL A 53 -12.29 -4.42 3.11
N ALA A 54 -11.94 -3.13 3.13
CA ALA A 54 -11.40 -2.46 4.31
C ALA A 54 -12.42 -2.34 5.45
N ARG A 55 -13.73 -2.29 5.15
CA ARG A 55 -14.79 -2.29 6.17
C ARG A 55 -15.10 -3.67 6.74
N GLN A 56 -14.78 -4.74 6.02
CA GLN A 56 -15.18 -6.11 6.35
C GLN A 56 -14.07 -6.95 6.99
N ASN A 57 -12.82 -6.46 7.01
CA ASN A 57 -11.69 -7.15 7.61
C ASN A 57 -11.48 -6.68 9.07
N THR A 58 -11.56 -7.60 10.03
CA THR A 58 -11.38 -7.32 11.48
C THR A 58 -9.92 -7.28 11.92
N MET A 59 -8.98 -7.58 11.01
CA MET A 59 -7.54 -7.46 11.25
C MET A 59 -7.11 -6.03 10.91
N GLU A 60 -7.00 -5.16 11.92
CA GLU A 60 -6.58 -3.76 11.77
C GLU A 60 -5.35 -3.61 10.87
N THR A 61 -4.37 -4.51 11.00
CA THR A 61 -3.12 -4.53 10.22
C THR A 61 -3.35 -4.55 8.71
N VAL A 62 -4.24 -5.40 8.20
CA VAL A 62 -4.48 -5.54 6.75
C VAL A 62 -5.06 -4.25 6.17
N ASN A 63 -6.05 -3.67 6.84
CA ASN A 63 -6.68 -2.41 6.41
C ASN A 63 -5.68 -1.25 6.43
N THR A 64 -4.83 -1.21 7.46
CA THR A 64 -3.81 -0.17 7.63
C THR A 64 -2.77 -0.27 6.52
N THR A 65 -2.30 -1.48 6.19
CA THR A 65 -1.36 -1.72 5.08
C THR A 65 -1.96 -1.36 3.71
N PHE A 66 -3.22 -1.71 3.44
CA PHE A 66 -3.89 -1.33 2.19
C PHE A 66 -4.07 0.19 2.07
N ALA A 67 -4.48 0.86 3.15
CA ALA A 67 -4.58 2.31 3.20
C ALA A 67 -3.23 2.97 2.94
N ALA A 68 -2.15 2.47 3.55
CA ALA A 68 -0.80 2.95 3.33
C ALA A 68 -0.39 2.86 1.85
N TYR A 69 -0.57 1.70 1.19
CA TYR A 69 -0.24 1.56 -0.23
C TYR A 69 -1.06 2.49 -1.14
N HIS A 70 -2.34 2.68 -0.82
CA HIS A 70 -3.18 3.60 -1.58
C HIS A 70 -2.75 5.06 -1.42
N THR A 71 -2.38 5.46 -0.21
CA THR A 71 -1.85 6.81 0.04
C THR A 71 -0.53 7.02 -0.70
N LEU A 72 0.37 6.03 -0.69
CA LEU A 72 1.60 6.10 -1.50
C LEU A 72 1.29 6.28 -2.98
N ARG A 73 0.33 5.52 -3.52
CA ARG A 73 -0.11 5.67 -4.92
C ARG A 73 -0.62 7.07 -5.22
N ASN A 74 -1.45 7.64 -4.35
CA ASN A 74 -2.06 8.95 -4.56
C ASN A 74 -1.06 10.11 -4.43
N ARG A 75 -0.08 9.97 -3.51
CA ARG A 75 0.87 11.05 -3.20
C ARG A 75 2.10 11.02 -4.09
N ILE A 76 2.65 9.84 -4.34
CA ILE A 76 3.92 9.66 -5.04
C ILE A 76 3.88 8.52 -6.07
N GLY A 77 2.71 7.99 -6.43
CA GLY A 77 2.59 6.94 -7.44
C GLY A 77 3.15 7.37 -8.80
N GLY A 78 3.71 6.41 -9.53
CA GLY A 78 4.40 6.62 -10.81
C GLY A 78 5.82 7.17 -10.67
N LYS A 79 6.30 7.39 -9.44
CA LYS A 79 7.64 7.94 -9.14
C LYS A 79 8.57 6.85 -8.63
N HIS A 80 9.86 7.17 -8.53
CA HIS A 80 10.86 6.22 -8.04
C HIS A 80 10.99 6.32 -6.52
N LEU A 81 11.05 5.17 -5.85
CA LEU A 81 11.29 5.05 -4.42
C LEU A 81 12.53 4.19 -4.18
N VAL A 82 13.54 4.77 -3.53
CA VAL A 82 14.72 4.05 -3.06
C VAL A 82 14.42 3.49 -1.66
N LEU A 83 14.46 2.16 -1.56
CA LEU A 83 14.29 1.44 -0.30
C LEU A 83 15.64 0.93 0.20
N PRO A 84 15.85 0.87 1.52
CA PRO A 84 16.95 0.11 2.10
C PRO A 84 16.88 -1.37 1.66
N ALA A 85 18.00 -1.96 1.23
CA ALA A 85 18.04 -3.33 0.70
C ALA A 85 17.37 -4.39 1.59
N ARG A 86 17.43 -4.23 2.92
CA ARG A 86 16.79 -5.13 3.89
C ARG A 86 15.26 -5.22 3.76
N LEU A 87 14.63 -4.26 3.07
CA LEU A 87 13.18 -4.22 2.82
C LEU A 87 12.81 -4.79 1.45
N GLU A 88 13.71 -5.55 0.82
CA GLU A 88 13.49 -6.19 -0.49
C GLU A 88 12.18 -6.97 -0.57
N ALA A 89 11.78 -7.66 0.50
CA ALA A 89 10.52 -8.41 0.55
C ALA A 89 9.28 -7.55 0.26
N HIS A 90 9.35 -6.24 0.49
CA HIS A 90 8.25 -5.31 0.23
C HIS A 90 8.24 -4.74 -1.20
N LYS A 91 9.31 -4.94 -1.97
CA LYS A 91 9.50 -4.36 -3.31
C LYS A 91 8.31 -4.67 -4.23
N PHE A 92 7.99 -5.95 -4.38
CA PHE A 92 6.93 -6.39 -5.29
C PHE A 92 5.58 -5.73 -4.99
N SER A 93 5.20 -5.69 -3.70
CA SER A 93 3.92 -5.10 -3.27
C SER A 93 3.89 -3.59 -3.51
N LEU A 94 4.99 -2.89 -3.24
CA LEU A 94 5.11 -1.46 -3.49
C LEU A 94 5.04 -1.12 -4.98
N GLU A 95 5.72 -1.88 -5.83
CA GLU A 95 5.66 -1.68 -7.28
C GLU A 95 4.26 -1.97 -7.83
N ARG A 96 3.67 -3.10 -7.42
CA ARG A 96 2.40 -3.57 -7.97
C ARG A 96 1.21 -2.76 -7.49
N ILE A 97 1.15 -2.41 -6.20
CA ILE A 97 -0.01 -1.78 -5.57
C ILE A 97 0.12 -0.26 -5.60
N SER A 98 1.26 0.28 -5.13
CA SER A 98 1.50 1.72 -5.07
C SER A 98 1.89 2.33 -6.42
N ARG A 99 2.17 1.51 -7.44
CA ARG A 99 2.63 1.95 -8.77
C ARG A 99 3.93 2.74 -8.73
N LEU A 100 4.80 2.41 -7.77
CA LEU A 100 6.13 3.00 -7.67
C LEU A 100 7.11 2.20 -8.52
N GLU A 101 8.17 2.84 -9.02
CA GLU A 101 9.37 2.13 -9.44
C GLU A 101 10.28 2.01 -8.22
N VAL A 102 10.69 0.80 -7.84
CA VAL A 102 11.42 0.59 -6.59
C VAL A 102 12.87 0.19 -6.87
N GLU A 103 13.77 1.03 -6.37
CA GLU A 103 15.20 0.79 -6.38
C GLU A 103 15.64 0.32 -4.98
N LEU A 104 16.51 -0.69 -4.92
CA LEU A 104 17.11 -1.13 -3.66
C LEU A 104 18.44 -0.39 -3.49
N GLY A 105 18.49 0.51 -2.53
CA GLY A 105 19.68 1.24 -2.12
C GLY A 105 20.50 0.46 -1.08
N PRO A 106 21.49 1.12 -0.45
CA PRO A 106 22.29 0.50 0.60
C PRO A 106 21.41 0.02 1.77
N THR A 107 21.88 -0.98 2.51
CA THR A 107 21.15 -1.61 3.63
C THR A 107 20.65 -0.62 4.67
N TYR A 108 21.37 0.51 4.82
CA TYR A 108 21.00 1.58 5.73
C TYR A 108 21.03 2.92 5.01
N ILE A 109 19.86 3.53 4.92
CA ILE A 109 19.69 4.93 4.56
C ILE A 109 19.21 5.65 5.82
N GLN A 110 20.12 6.32 6.50
CA GLN A 110 19.89 6.91 7.82
C GLN A 110 20.32 8.37 7.85
N LEU A 111 19.61 9.13 8.68
CA LEU A 111 19.95 10.47 9.15
C LEU A 111 19.91 10.45 10.69
N PRO A 112 20.60 11.38 11.39
CA PRO A 112 20.51 11.48 12.84
C PRO A 112 19.06 11.64 13.31
N THR A 113 18.71 11.05 14.46
CA THR A 113 17.35 11.09 15.02
C THR A 113 16.72 12.50 15.01
N PRO A 114 17.41 13.57 15.46
CA PRO A 114 16.83 14.92 15.44
C PRO A 114 16.48 15.43 14.04
N VAL A 115 17.22 15.00 13.02
CA VAL A 115 16.95 15.37 11.62
C VAL A 115 15.74 14.62 11.09
N VAL A 116 15.64 13.32 11.38
CA VAL A 116 14.49 12.49 10.99
C VAL A 116 13.21 13.02 11.64
N GLU A 117 13.24 13.35 12.93
CA GLU A 117 12.08 13.88 13.66
C GLU A 117 11.64 15.25 13.14
N ARG A 118 12.58 16.14 12.82
CA ARG A 118 12.28 17.44 12.19
C ARG A 118 11.60 17.24 10.84
N ILE A 119 12.16 16.39 9.98
CA ILE A 119 11.57 16.05 8.68
C ILE A 119 10.18 15.43 8.84
N PHE A 120 10.01 14.54 9.83
CA PHE A 120 8.73 13.90 10.10
C PHE A 120 7.67 14.93 10.53
N ALA A 121 8.04 15.93 11.33
CA ALA A 121 7.14 17.03 11.69
C ALA A 121 6.75 17.92 10.49
N GLU A 122 7.60 17.99 9.46
CA GLU A 122 7.31 18.67 8.18
C GLU A 122 6.50 17.80 7.20
N ALA A 123 6.18 16.55 7.55
CA ALA A 123 5.54 15.61 6.64
C ALA A 123 4.17 16.14 6.17
N THR A 124 3.95 16.07 4.86
CA THR A 124 2.67 16.43 4.24
C THR A 124 1.57 15.43 4.59
N GLU A 125 1.95 14.19 4.87
CA GLU A 125 1.06 13.08 5.20
C GLU A 125 1.77 12.14 6.17
N VAL A 126 1.01 11.49 7.05
CA VAL A 126 1.54 10.46 7.97
C VAL A 126 0.77 9.17 7.75
N LEU A 127 1.50 8.09 7.49
CA LEU A 127 0.97 6.73 7.36
C LEU A 127 1.22 5.95 8.65
N ALA A 128 0.25 5.13 9.04
CA ALA A 128 0.51 3.97 9.87
C ALA A 128 0.76 2.78 8.94
N MET A 129 1.93 2.16 9.01
CA MET A 129 2.24 0.93 8.25
C MET A 129 1.87 -0.33 9.06
N GLU A 130 1.98 -0.20 10.39
CA GLU A 130 1.58 -1.15 11.43
C GLU A 130 1.12 -0.32 12.65
N PRO A 131 0.44 -0.91 13.66
CA PRO A 131 -0.06 -0.16 14.83
C PRO A 131 1.01 0.65 15.59
N ARG A 132 2.29 0.37 15.36
CA ARG A 132 3.44 1.00 16.03
C ARG A 132 4.42 1.69 15.08
N ASN A 133 4.23 1.58 13.77
CA ASN A 133 5.18 2.11 12.78
C ASN A 133 4.54 3.27 12.02
N LEU A 134 5.06 4.47 12.26
CA LEU A 134 4.65 5.68 11.55
C LEU A 134 5.63 6.00 10.43
N THR A 135 5.09 6.34 9.26
CA THR A 135 5.87 6.79 8.10
C THR A 135 5.37 8.15 7.65
N GLY A 136 6.18 9.19 7.85
CA GLY A 136 5.91 10.52 7.31
C GLY A 136 6.24 10.56 5.82
N ILE A 137 5.43 11.25 5.02
CA ILE A 137 5.71 11.50 3.60
C ILE A 137 5.85 13.00 3.40
N LEU A 138 7.03 13.43 2.96
CA LEU A 138 7.27 14.80 2.51
C LEU A 138 7.10 14.85 1.00
N VAL A 139 6.05 15.53 0.50
CA VAL A 139 5.78 15.66 -0.94
C VAL A 139 6.18 17.05 -1.40
N GLU A 140 7.19 17.13 -2.27
CA GLU A 140 7.60 18.39 -2.91
C GLU A 140 7.18 18.46 -4.40
N PRO A 141 6.75 19.63 -4.89
CA PRO A 141 6.49 19.83 -6.32
C PRO A 141 7.72 19.51 -7.19
N GLY A 142 7.51 18.79 -8.30
CA GLY A 142 8.59 18.45 -9.24
C GLY A 142 9.49 17.29 -8.82
N ALA A 143 9.38 16.76 -7.60
CA ALA A 143 10.15 15.59 -7.18
C ALA A 143 9.67 14.33 -7.90
N THR A 144 10.61 13.61 -8.53
CA THR A 144 10.39 12.34 -9.27
C THR A 144 11.06 11.13 -8.61
N ARG A 145 12.00 11.37 -7.69
CA ARG A 145 12.74 10.34 -6.93
C ARG A 145 12.64 10.61 -5.44
N TYR A 146 12.32 9.57 -4.68
CA TYR A 146 12.10 9.60 -3.24
C TYR A 146 12.95 8.53 -2.56
N VAL A 147 13.23 8.74 -1.29
CA VAL A 147 14.08 7.87 -0.48
C VAL A 147 13.38 7.60 0.85
N LEU A 148 13.29 6.32 1.24
CA LEU A 148 12.85 5.93 2.58
C LEU A 148 14.04 6.00 3.54
N VAL A 149 13.96 6.93 4.50
CA VAL A 149 14.95 7.13 5.55
C VAL A 149 14.41 6.55 6.85
N LEU A 150 15.27 5.82 7.55
CA LEU A 150 14.97 5.12 8.79
C LEU A 150 15.52 5.89 9.98
N ARG A 151 14.78 5.96 11.08
CA ARG A 151 15.34 6.39 12.36
C ARG A 151 16.40 5.37 12.82
N PRO A 152 17.60 5.81 13.27
CA PRO A 152 18.69 4.88 13.63
C PRO A 152 18.35 3.94 14.78
N GLU A 153 17.63 4.44 15.79
CA GLU A 153 17.43 3.75 17.07
C GLU A 153 16.12 2.95 17.15
N ASP A 154 15.21 3.10 16.18
CA ASP A 154 13.91 2.44 16.21
C ASP A 154 13.29 2.30 14.80
N PHE A 155 12.65 1.16 14.55
CA PHE A 155 11.85 0.89 13.34
C PHE A 155 10.45 1.54 13.39
N GLY A 156 10.05 2.07 14.54
CA GLY A 156 8.76 2.73 14.77
C GLY A 156 8.55 4.06 14.02
N LEU A 157 9.61 4.71 13.55
CA LEU A 157 9.50 6.00 12.84
C LEU A 157 10.37 6.03 11.58
N MET A 158 9.72 6.32 10.45
CA MET A 158 10.33 6.40 9.13
C MET A 158 9.87 7.66 8.39
N VAL A 159 10.65 8.12 7.42
CA VAL A 159 10.25 9.22 6.53
C VAL A 159 10.56 8.90 5.07
N ILE A 160 9.60 9.17 4.19
CA ILE A 160 9.79 9.18 2.74
C ILE A 160 9.98 10.63 2.33
N VAL A 161 11.16 10.93 1.77
CA VAL A 161 11.55 12.29 1.40
C VAL A 161 12.03 12.36 -0.05
N PRO A 162 11.93 13.52 -0.72
CA PRO A 162 12.57 13.72 -2.01
C PRO A 162 14.08 13.50 -1.91
N GLU A 163 14.67 12.84 -2.90
CA GLU A 163 16.10 12.51 -2.88
C GLU A 163 16.99 13.75 -2.73
N ALA A 164 16.64 14.85 -3.42
CA ALA A 164 17.37 16.12 -3.30
C ALA A 164 17.33 16.71 -1.88
N ARG A 165 16.24 16.53 -1.13
CA ARG A 165 16.14 16.93 0.28
C ARG A 165 17.04 16.04 1.14
N TYR A 166 17.00 14.72 0.94
CA TYR A 166 17.86 13.77 1.63
C TYR A 166 19.36 14.09 1.45
N GLN A 167 19.81 14.33 0.22
CA GLN A 167 21.22 14.61 -0.06
C GLN A 167 21.71 15.90 0.63
N ARG A 168 20.87 16.94 0.66
CA ARG A 168 21.18 18.19 1.37
C ARG A 168 21.35 17.98 2.86
N GLU A 169 20.42 17.25 3.48
CA GLU A 169 20.46 16.96 4.92
C GLU A 169 21.67 16.09 5.26
N ARG A 170 21.98 15.11 4.41
CA ARG A 170 23.15 14.26 4.58
C ARG A 170 24.45 15.05 4.52
N ALA A 171 24.61 15.90 3.51
CA ALA A 171 25.79 16.77 3.37
C ALA A 171 25.97 17.71 4.57
N ALA A 172 24.88 18.30 5.09
CA ALA A 172 24.94 19.16 6.27
C ALA A 172 25.39 18.40 7.53
N VAL A 173 24.91 17.16 7.71
CA VAL A 173 25.34 16.28 8.81
C VAL A 173 26.82 15.93 8.69
N ASP A 174 27.27 15.55 7.48
CA ASP A 174 28.66 15.18 7.24
C ASP A 174 29.61 16.38 7.47
N GLN A 175 29.20 17.58 7.06
CA GLN A 175 29.94 18.82 7.31
C GLN A 175 30.02 19.18 8.80
N ALA A 176 28.91 19.04 9.54
CA ALA A 176 28.89 19.27 10.98
C ALA A 176 29.79 18.28 11.73
N ALA A 177 29.81 17.01 11.30
CA ALA A 177 30.67 15.98 11.87
C ALA A 177 32.16 16.24 11.60
N ALA A 178 32.52 16.74 10.40
CA ALA A 178 33.89 17.14 10.09
C ALA A 178 34.34 18.31 10.98
N THR A 179 33.50 19.34 11.12
CA THR A 179 33.81 20.53 11.93
C THR A 179 33.96 20.21 13.43
N ALA A 180 33.24 19.21 13.92
CA ALA A 180 33.34 18.76 15.31
C ALA A 180 34.65 17.99 15.62
N LYS A 181 35.27 17.36 14.61
CA LYS A 181 36.54 16.64 14.78
C LYS A 181 37.75 17.57 14.83
N ASP A 182 37.64 18.77 14.28
CA ASP A 182 38.71 19.76 14.21
C ASP A 182 38.73 20.73 15.41
N LYS A 183 37.77 20.60 16.35
CA LYS A 183 37.80 21.32 17.63
C LYS A 183 38.52 20.46 18.69
N PRO A 184 39.68 20.92 19.22
CA PRO A 184 40.43 20.21 20.27
C PRO A 184 39.69 20.18 21.61
#